data_AF-A0A6C0KED0-F1
#
_entry.id   AF-A0A6C0KED0-F1
#
_cell.length_a   1.000
_cell.length_b   1.000
_cell.length_c   1.000
_cell.angle_alpha   90.00
_cell.angle_beta   90.00
_cell.angle_gamma   90.00
#
_symmetry.space_group_name_H-M   'P 1'
#
loop_
_entity.id
_entity.type
_entity.pdbx_description
1 polymer ?
#
loop_
_entity_poly.entity_id
_entity_poly.type
_entity_poly.pdbx_seq_one_letter_code
_entity_poly.pdbx_strand_id
1 'polypeptide(L)'
;MKNWAFVAVIVALAVIWYVMKPREGFAAEFVDRSSEQKTDKTRTSSFAQETNHFKMMTQDVPPVDGIETPFRVNAFNSFVPV
;
A
#
# COMPACT_ATOMS: atom_id res chain seq x y z
N MET A 1 6.91 51.01 4.54
CA MET A 1 5.73 50.21 4.12
C MET A 1 6.10 49.01 3.22
N LYS A 2 6.95 49.15 2.19
CA LYS A 2 7.35 48.02 1.32
C LYS A 2 8.06 46.86 2.05
N ASN A 3 8.91 47.15 3.03
CA ASN A 3 9.65 46.12 3.76
C ASN A 3 8.74 45.25 4.64
N TRP A 4 7.67 45.84 5.20
CA TRP A 4 6.69 45.11 6.02
C TRP A 4 5.81 44.18 5.16
N ALA A 5 5.45 44.62 3.95
CA ALA A 5 4.77 43.75 3.00
C ALA A 5 5.64 42.54 2.60
N PHE A 6 6.93 42.75 2.39
CA PHE A 6 7.87 41.67 2.08
C PHE A 6 8.01 40.66 3.23
N VAL A 7 8.12 41.15 4.48
CA VAL A 7 8.16 40.30 5.67
C VAL A 7 6.86 39.51 5.82
N ALA A 8 5.70 40.14 5.60
CA ALA A 8 4.41 39.46 5.67
C ALA A 8 4.29 38.31 4.65
N VAL A 9 4.80 38.50 3.43
CA VAL A 9 4.82 37.45 2.39
C VAL A 9 5.71 36.28 2.80
N ILE A 10 6.90 36.55 3.35
CA ILE A 10 7.81 35.49 3.83
C ILE A 10 7.16 34.69 4.96
N VAL A 11 6.53 35.37 5.92
CA VAL A 11 5.84 34.71 7.04
C VAL A 11 4.68 33.87 6.53
N ALA A 12 3.88 34.38 5.58
CA ALA A 12 2.79 33.62 4.98
C ALA A 12 3.28 32.35 4.29
N LEU A 13 4.37 32.43 3.52
CA LEU A 13 4.98 31.27 2.87
C LEU A 13 5.51 30.24 3.88
N ALA A 14 6.14 30.68 4.96
CA ALA A 14 6.63 29.80 6.01
C ALA A 14 5.49 29.05 6.73
N VAL A 15 4.37 29.74 6.99
CA VAL A 15 3.17 29.14 7.59
C VAL A 15 2.55 28.11 6.64
N ILE A 16 2.40 28.44 5.36
CA ILE A 16 1.86 27.52 4.35
C ILE A 16 2.73 26.26 4.27
N TRP A 17 4.06 26.42 4.20
CA TRP A 17 4.98 25.28 4.18
C TRP A 17 4.85 24.39 5.42
N TYR A 18 4.75 24.99 6.61
CA TYR A 18 4.60 24.25 7.86
C TYR A 18 3.29 23.46 7.92
N VAL A 19 2.19 24.06 7.46
CA VAL A 19 0.87 23.41 7.46
C VAL A 19 0.77 22.31 6.40
N MET A 20 1.41 22.48 5.24
CA MET A 20 1.41 21.48 4.17
C MET A 20 2.32 20.28 4.45
N LYS A 21 3.13 20.31 5.52
CA LYS A 21 3.97 19.18 5.88
C LYS A 21 3.09 17.99 6.29
N PRO A 22 3.18 16.84 5.59
CA PRO A 22 2.40 15.66 5.94
C PRO A 22 2.74 15.24 7.38
N ARG A 23 1.70 15.08 8.21
CA ARG A 23 1.83 14.69 9.63
C ARG A 23 2.07 13.19 9.80
N GLU A 24 1.59 12.41 8.85
CA GLU A 24 1.78 10.97 8.79
C GLU A 24 2.77 10.69 7.67
N GLY A 25 4.04 10.48 8.03
CA GLY A 25 5.00 9.91 7.10
C GLY A 25 4.64 8.45 6.84
N PHE A 26 4.84 7.96 5.62
CA PHE A 26 4.80 6.52 5.38
C PHE A 26 5.82 5.86 6.30
N ALA A 27 5.33 5.11 7.29
CA ALA A 27 6.16 4.39 8.22
C ALA A 27 6.83 3.25 7.44
N ALA A 28 8.13 3.44 7.15
CA ALA A 28 8.91 2.55 6.32
C ALA A 28 8.99 1.12 6.86
N GLU A 29 8.67 0.93 8.14
CA GLU A 29 8.54 -0.37 8.81
C GLU A 29 7.38 -1.24 8.30
N PHE A 30 6.34 -0.63 7.71
CA PHE A 30 5.22 -1.38 7.09
C PHE A 30 5.44 -1.65 5.60
N VAL A 31 6.49 -1.09 5.00
CA VAL A 31 6.82 -1.36 3.59
C VAL A 31 7.57 -2.69 3.55
N ASP A 32 6.89 -3.73 3.06
CA ASP A 32 7.52 -5.03 2.83
C ASP A 32 8.59 -4.91 1.74
N ARG A 33 9.86 -5.01 2.15
CA ARG A 33 11.04 -5.02 1.27
C ARG A 33 11.65 -6.40 1.10
N SER A 34 10.95 -7.47 1.51
CA SER A 34 11.46 -8.84 1.41
C SER A 34 11.84 -9.23 -0.02
N SER A 35 11.11 -8.73 -1.02
CA SER A 35 11.39 -8.93 -2.43
C SER A 35 12.70 -8.24 -2.86
N GLU A 36 12.91 -6.99 -2.45
CA GLU A 36 14.15 -6.25 -2.73
C GLU A 36 15.37 -6.96 -2.11
N GLN A 37 15.23 -7.43 -0.87
CA GLN A 37 16.28 -8.18 -0.18
C GLN A 37 16.63 -9.51 -0.88
N LYS A 38 15.64 -10.20 -1.45
CA LYS A 38 15.88 -11.42 -2.24
C LYS A 38 16.60 -11.09 -3.54
N THR A 39 16.17 -10.04 -4.25
CA THR A 39 16.83 -9.60 -5.48
C THR A 39 18.29 -9.22 -5.24
N ASP A 40 18.58 -8.49 -4.17
CA ASP A 40 19.96 -8.12 -3.82
C ASP A 40 20.84 -9.33 -3.48
N LYS A 41 20.30 -10.31 -2.74
CA LYS A 41 21.01 -11.57 -2.42
C LYS A 41 21.33 -12.40 -3.65
N THR A 42 20.42 -12.40 -4.63
CA THR A 42 20.56 -13.20 -5.84
C THR A 42 21.36 -12.47 -6.93
N ARG A 43 21.59 -11.15 -6.78
CA ARG A 43 22.29 -10.30 -7.75
C ARG A 43 23.71 -10.76 -8.10
N THR A 44 24.43 -11.33 -7.14
CA THR A 44 25.82 -11.80 -7.33
C THR A 44 25.90 -13.25 -7.82
N SER A 45 24.76 -13.94 -7.95
CA SER A 45 24.70 -15.33 -8.40
C SER A 45 24.30 -15.39 -9.87
N SER A 46 25.22 -15.85 -10.73
CA SER A 46 24.90 -16.10 -12.15
C SER A 46 24.11 -17.40 -12.37
N PHE A 47 23.93 -18.23 -11.34
CA PHE A 47 23.30 -19.56 -11.44
C PHE A 47 22.01 -19.72 -10.63
N ALA A 48 21.79 -18.91 -9.60
CA ALA A 48 20.54 -18.94 -8.85
C ALA A 48 19.53 -18.01 -9.51
N GLN A 49 18.50 -18.57 -10.11
CA GLN A 49 17.32 -17.82 -10.57
C GLN A 49 16.16 -18.19 -9.66
N GLU A 50 15.80 -17.28 -8.76
CA GLU A 50 14.57 -17.38 -7.99
C GLU A 50 13.51 -16.50 -8.64
N THR A 51 12.35 -17.07 -8.94
CA THR A 51 11.18 -16.29 -9.36
C THR A 51 10.36 -15.94 -8.12
N ASN A 52 9.75 -14.76 -8.09
CA ASN A 52 8.72 -14.43 -7.10
C ASN A 52 7.47 -15.26 -7.42
N HIS A 53 7.52 -16.56 -7.12
CA HIS A 53 6.38 -17.42 -7.29
C HIS A 53 5.36 -17.02 -6.23
N PHE A 54 4.30 -16.33 -6.68
CA PHE A 54 3.13 -16.10 -5.86
C PHE A 54 2.53 -17.46 -5.54
N LYS A 55 2.72 -17.93 -4.29
CA LYS A 55 1.99 -19.10 -3.82
C LYS A 55 0.52 -18.69 -3.79
N MET A 56 -0.29 -19.32 -4.62
CA MET A 56 -1.73 -19.23 -4.46
C MET A 56 -2.03 -19.68 -3.04
N MET A 57 -2.48 -18.73 -2.21
CA MET A 57 -2.99 -19.06 -0.89
C MET A 57 -4.11 -20.07 -1.11
N THR A 58 -3.98 -21.26 -0.54
CA THR A 58 -5.09 -22.21 -0.51
C THR A 58 -6.23 -21.45 0.14
N GLN A 59 -7.25 -21.15 -0.66
CA GLN A 59 -8.39 -20.39 -0.18
C GLN A 59 -9.22 -21.37 0.66
N ASP A 60 -8.85 -21.55 1.94
CA ASP A 60 -9.76 -22.04 2.97
C ASP A 60 -10.80 -20.93 3.17
N VAL A 61 -11.67 -20.77 2.17
CA VAL A 61 -12.84 -19.91 2.28
C VAL A 61 -13.79 -20.70 3.18
N PRO A 62 -14.04 -20.24 4.41
CA PRO A 62 -15.03 -20.87 5.25
C PRO A 62 -16.37 -20.91 4.50
N PRO A 63 -17.20 -21.95 4.70
CA PRO A 63 -18.51 -22.01 4.07
C PRO A 63 -19.25 -20.70 4.34
N VAL A 64 -19.73 -20.05 3.27
CA VAL A 64 -20.48 -18.80 3.40
C VAL A 64 -21.85 -19.16 3.95
N ASP A 65 -22.17 -18.64 5.14
CA ASP A 65 -23.47 -18.85 5.78
C ASP A 65 -24.58 -18.18 4.93
N GLY A 66 -25.63 -18.94 4.61
CA GLY A 66 -26.80 -18.42 3.91
C GLY A 66 -27.42 -19.37 2.89
N ILE A 67 -28.42 -18.86 2.17
CA ILE A 67 -29.05 -19.55 1.03
C ILE A 67 -28.37 -19.10 -0.26
N GLU A 68 -27.88 -20.06 -1.05
CA GLU A 68 -27.26 -19.79 -2.35
C GLU A 68 -28.25 -19.14 -3.32
N THR A 69 -27.80 -18.08 -3.99
CA THR A 69 -28.56 -17.35 -5.02
C THR A 69 -28.04 -17.70 -6.42
N PRO A 70 -28.83 -17.47 -7.49
CA PRO A 70 -28.39 -17.73 -8.85
C PRO A 70 -27.31 -16.75 -9.37
N PHE A 71 -26.89 -15.76 -8.57
CA PHE A 71 -25.92 -14.75 -8.97
C PHE A 71 -24.49 -15.18 -8.62
N ARG A 72 -23.53 -14.90 -9.50
CA ARG A 72 -22.11 -15.25 -9.33
C ARG A 72 -21.20 -14.07 -9.69
N VAL A 73 -20.09 -13.91 -8.96
CA VAL A 73 -19.04 -12.93 -9.24
C VAL A 73 -17.70 -13.67 -9.37
N ASN A 74 -17.17 -13.75 -10.58
CA ASN A 74 -15.95 -14.51 -10.91
C ASN A 74 -16.06 -15.98 -10.46
N ALA A 75 -15.19 -16.39 -9.52
CA ALA A 75 -15.17 -17.74 -8.97
C ALA A 75 -16.12 -17.93 -7.78
N PHE A 76 -16.82 -16.89 -7.31
CA PHE A 76 -17.60 -16.90 -6.08
C PHE A 76 -19.11 -16.90 -6.35
N ASN A 77 -19.84 -17.73 -5.61
CA ASN A 77 -21.31 -17.73 -5.60
C ASN A 77 -21.82 -16.72 -4.55
N SER A 78 -22.99 -16.14 -4.78
CA SER A 78 -23.62 -15.18 -3.87
C SER A 78 -24.60 -15.88 -2.92
N PHE A 79 -24.61 -15.50 -1.65
CA PHE A 79 -25.45 -16.07 -0.59
C PHE A 79 -26.28 -14.97 0.09
N VAL A 80 -27.54 -15.27 0.43
CA VAL A 80 -28.37 -14.40 1.28
C VAL A 80 -28.19 -14.83 2.74
N PRO A 81 -27.80 -13.92 3.65
CA PRO A 81 -27.69 -14.24 5.07
C PRO A 81 -29.05 -14.67 5.64
N VAL A 82 -29.05 -15.68 6.50
CA VAL A 82 -30.23 -16.19 7.21
C VAL A 82 -30.19 -15.74 8.66
#